data_AF-A0A1V1VGD4-F1
#
_entry.id   AF-A0A1V1VGD4-F1
#
_cell.length_a   1.000
_cell.length_b   1.000
_cell.length_c   1.000
_cell.angle_alpha   90.00
_cell.angle_beta   90.00
_cell.angle_gamma   90.00
#
_symmetry.space_group_name_H-M   'P 1'
#
loop_
_entity.id
_entity.type
_entity.pdbx_description
1 polymer ?
#
loop_
_entity_poly.entity_id
_entity_poly.type
_entity_poly.pdbx_seq_one_letter_code
_entity_poly.pdbx_strand_id
1 'polypeptide(L)'
;MKVENNSLNYALSQVQQPDKVDPHEANKMSRLMSESALDYSSSNKNASPVQKSTDIVSQSEAKVTAIKEWYALSQERSVKGTDKASPELLGSFSGRLLADPPKDREELKVLLSEHFPLGAQKEQALRHSWAKLQDIPDQELLLDMVRKELSFVIQINSMVKNMLTYSHKLELS
;
A
#
# COMPACT_ATOMS: atom_id res chain seq x y z
N MET A 1 3.25 52.31 35.84
CA MET A 1 2.50 51.10 35.42
C MET A 1 1.22 51.09 36.22
N LYS A 2 0.13 51.58 35.62
CA LYS A 2 -1.22 51.66 36.19
C LYS A 2 -2.09 50.74 35.34
N VAL A 3 -2.75 49.80 35.98
CA VAL A 3 -3.64 48.82 35.34
C VAL A 3 -5.04 49.44 35.36
N GLU A 4 -5.50 49.92 34.22
CA GLU A 4 -6.84 50.49 34.07
C GLU A 4 -7.80 49.38 33.65
N ASN A 5 -8.78 49.13 34.52
CA ASN A 5 -9.93 48.28 34.28
C ASN A 5 -10.83 48.94 33.23
N ASN A 6 -11.06 48.26 32.10
CA ASN A 6 -12.09 48.66 31.16
C ASN A 6 -13.16 47.55 31.07
N SER A 7 -14.28 47.83 31.73
CA SER A 7 -15.49 47.01 31.75
C SER A 7 -16.12 46.96 30.35
N LEU A 8 -16.28 45.77 29.79
CA LEU A 8 -17.13 45.55 28.63
C LEU A 8 -18.40 44.79 29.04
N ASN A 9 -19.52 45.48 28.82
CA ASN A 9 -20.88 45.08 29.06
C ASN A 9 -21.21 43.73 28.40
N TYR A 10 -21.66 42.76 29.19
CA TYR A 10 -22.38 41.60 28.66
C TYR A 10 -23.84 42.00 28.39
N ALA A 11 -24.15 42.35 27.15
CA ALA A 11 -25.53 42.37 26.69
C ALA A 11 -26.03 40.91 26.60
N LEU A 12 -27.01 40.60 27.44
CA LEU A 12 -27.71 39.33 27.49
C LEU A 12 -28.59 39.21 26.22
N SER A 13 -28.05 38.68 25.13
CA SER A 13 -28.86 38.32 23.96
C SER A 13 -29.71 37.11 24.30
N GLN A 14 -31.03 37.27 24.20
CA GLN A 14 -31.98 36.18 24.36
C GLN A 14 -31.69 35.07 23.33
N VAL A 15 -31.49 33.85 23.82
CA VAL A 15 -31.41 32.66 22.97
C VAL A 15 -32.81 32.40 22.43
N GLN A 16 -33.00 32.64 21.14
CA GLN A 16 -34.18 32.21 20.40
C GLN A 16 -34.27 30.68 20.50
N GLN A 17 -35.33 30.17 21.12
CA GLN A 17 -35.62 28.74 21.10
C GLN A 17 -35.95 28.32 19.65
N PRO A 18 -35.47 27.16 19.19
CA PRO A 18 -35.80 26.66 17.86
C PRO A 18 -37.30 26.33 17.79
N ASP A 19 -37.93 26.72 16.68
CA ASP A 19 -39.32 26.40 16.39
C ASP A 19 -39.58 24.89 16.47
N LYS A 20 -40.74 24.53 17.02
CA LYS A 20 -41.21 23.14 17.08
C LYS A 20 -41.32 22.59 15.65
N VAL A 21 -40.50 21.60 15.34
CA VAL A 21 -40.57 20.85 14.08
C VAL A 21 -41.93 20.15 14.00
N ASP A 22 -42.65 20.40 12.91
CA ASP A 22 -43.95 19.82 12.62
C ASP A 22 -43.83 18.28 12.52
N PRO A 23 -44.72 17.49 13.17
CA PRO A 23 -44.64 16.03 13.19
C PRO A 23 -44.71 15.39 11.79
N HIS A 24 -45.13 16.13 10.76
CA HIS A 24 -45.15 15.66 9.38
C HIS A 24 -43.76 15.68 8.70
N GLU A 25 -42.80 16.49 9.19
CA GLU A 25 -41.43 16.51 8.65
C GLU A 25 -40.53 15.42 9.24
N ALA A 26 -40.76 15.03 10.49
CA ALA A 26 -40.05 13.91 11.12
C ALA A 26 -40.23 12.60 10.33
N ASN A 27 -41.39 12.43 9.68
CA ASN A 27 -41.71 11.23 8.89
C ASN A 27 -40.94 11.18 7.54
N LYS A 28 -40.49 12.32 7.00
CA LYS A 28 -39.67 12.32 5.78
C LYS A 28 -38.25 11.79 6.03
N MET A 29 -37.66 12.06 7.19
CA MET A 29 -36.31 11.57 7.53
C MET A 29 -36.29 10.07 7.88
N SER A 30 -37.36 9.54 8.50
CA SER A 30 -37.49 8.09 8.73
C SER A 30 -37.67 7.29 7.44
N ARG A 31 -38.27 7.90 6.41
CA ARG A 31 -38.51 7.25 5.12
C ARG A 31 -37.23 7.11 4.29
N LEU A 32 -36.33 8.10 4.30
CA LEU A 32 -35.03 8.03 3.62
C LEU A 32 -34.11 6.92 4.19
N MET A 33 -34.17 6.67 5.49
CA MET A 33 -33.42 5.58 6.15
C MET A 33 -34.05 4.20 5.92
N SER A 34 -35.35 4.16 5.57
CA SER A 34 -36.08 2.90 5.31
C SER A 34 -36.09 2.51 3.83
N GLU A 35 -36.05 3.47 2.91
CA GLU A 35 -35.99 3.23 1.46
C GLU A 35 -34.57 2.94 0.94
N SER A 36 -33.52 3.22 1.74
CA SER A 36 -32.14 2.80 1.41
C SER A 36 -31.86 1.31 1.72
N ALA A 37 -32.86 0.56 2.20
CA ALA A 37 -32.74 -0.86 2.56
C ALA A 37 -33.29 -1.83 1.50
N LEU A 38 -33.71 -1.33 0.34
CA LEU A 38 -34.18 -2.17 -0.77
C LEU A 38 -33.43 -1.81 -2.04
N ASP A 39 -32.22 -2.37 -2.16
CA ASP A 39 -31.72 -2.96 -3.40
C ASP A 39 -30.35 -3.56 -3.09
N TYR A 40 -30.36 -4.83 -2.70
CA TYR A 40 -29.43 -5.88 -3.13
C TYR A 40 -29.81 -7.15 -2.38
N SER A 41 -30.58 -8.00 -3.06
CA SER A 41 -30.70 -9.40 -2.70
C SER A 41 -29.30 -10.03 -2.70
N SER A 42 -28.82 -10.45 -1.53
CA SER A 42 -28.35 -11.83 -1.30
C SER A 42 -27.69 -11.99 0.09
N SER A 43 -28.20 -12.99 0.82
CA SER A 43 -27.59 -13.68 1.97
C SER A 43 -27.46 -12.93 3.30
N ASN A 44 -28.50 -13.13 4.10
CA ASN A 44 -28.49 -13.19 5.56
C ASN A 44 -27.25 -13.94 6.11
N LYS A 45 -26.35 -13.24 6.82
CA LYS A 45 -25.41 -13.81 7.79
C LYS A 45 -25.21 -12.84 8.94
N ASN A 46 -26.04 -12.98 9.97
CA ASN A 46 -25.75 -12.41 11.29
C ASN A 46 -24.51 -13.12 11.86
N ALA A 47 -23.33 -12.53 11.67
CA ALA A 47 -22.11 -12.92 12.38
C ALA A 47 -21.73 -11.78 13.32
N SER A 48 -21.51 -12.12 14.59
CA SER A 48 -21.13 -11.17 15.64
C SER A 48 -19.79 -10.46 15.29
N PRO A 49 -19.54 -9.22 15.76
CA PRO A 49 -18.28 -8.50 15.47
C PRO A 49 -17.01 -9.25 15.91
N VAL A 50 -17.14 -10.17 16.87
CA VAL A 50 -16.07 -11.10 17.28
C VAL A 50 -15.71 -12.09 16.17
N GLN A 51 -16.70 -12.68 15.49
CA GLN A 51 -16.46 -13.67 14.43
C GLN A 51 -15.80 -13.04 13.20
N LYS A 52 -16.21 -11.82 12.84
CA LYS A 52 -15.60 -11.08 11.73
C LYS A 52 -14.12 -10.77 12.00
N SER A 53 -13.75 -10.50 13.25
CA SER A 53 -12.34 -10.28 13.63
C SER A 53 -11.53 -11.58 13.60
N THR A 54 -12.08 -12.70 14.08
CA THR A 54 -11.42 -14.02 14.02
C THR A 54 -11.18 -14.46 12.58
N ASP A 55 -12.17 -14.30 11.69
CA ASP A 55 -12.03 -14.60 10.26
C ASP A 55 -10.94 -13.75 9.58
N ILE A 56 -10.83 -12.46 9.93
CA ILE A 56 -9.81 -11.56 9.38
C ILE A 56 -8.41 -11.96 9.88
N VAL A 57 -8.27 -12.31 11.16
CA VAL A 57 -6.99 -12.75 11.74
C VAL A 57 -6.53 -14.04 11.07
N SER A 58 -7.38 -15.07 11.00
CA SER A 58 -7.03 -16.33 10.36
C SER A 58 -6.71 -16.17 8.86
N GLN A 59 -7.44 -15.31 8.14
CA GLN A 59 -7.12 -15.01 6.74
C GLN A 59 -5.77 -14.28 6.59
N SER A 60 -5.45 -13.38 7.52
CA SER A 60 -4.18 -12.64 7.51
C SER A 60 -2.98 -13.56 7.80
N GLU A 61 -3.14 -14.49 8.75
CA GLU A 61 -2.12 -15.50 9.07
C GLU A 61 -1.86 -16.42 7.88
N ALA A 62 -2.91 -16.90 7.20
CA ALA A 62 -2.78 -17.72 6.00
C ALA A 62 -2.01 -17.00 4.88
N LYS A 63 -2.27 -15.70 4.68
CA LYS A 63 -1.54 -14.88 3.70
C LYS A 63 -0.06 -14.67 4.09
N VAL A 64 0.21 -14.43 5.37
CA VAL A 64 1.59 -14.29 5.88
C VAL A 64 2.37 -15.60 5.70
N THR A 65 1.74 -16.74 5.97
CA THR A 65 2.33 -18.07 5.76
C THR A 65 2.62 -18.31 4.29
N ALA A 66 1.68 -18.03 3.39
CA ALA A 66 1.91 -18.15 1.95
C ALA A 66 3.08 -17.28 1.45
N ILE A 67 3.21 -16.05 1.96
CA ILE A 67 4.32 -15.16 1.61
C ILE A 67 5.66 -15.71 2.16
N LYS A 68 5.67 -16.25 3.39
CA LYS A 68 6.85 -16.89 3.98
C LYS A 68 7.32 -18.07 3.15
N GLU A 69 6.40 -18.96 2.78
CA GLU A 69 6.67 -20.14 1.97
C GLU A 69 7.16 -19.76 0.58
N TRP A 70 6.52 -18.79 -0.08
CA TRP A 70 6.96 -18.29 -1.38
C TRP A 70 8.36 -17.66 -1.31
N TYR A 71 8.65 -16.90 -0.25
CA TYR A 71 9.96 -16.31 -0.04
C TYR A 71 11.03 -17.38 0.21
N ALA A 72 10.74 -18.40 1.03
CA ALA A 72 11.65 -19.52 1.28
C ALA A 72 11.94 -20.32 0.00
N LEU A 73 10.90 -20.63 -0.79
CA LEU A 73 11.05 -21.29 -2.09
C LEU A 73 11.89 -20.45 -3.06
N SER A 74 11.70 -19.13 -3.04
CA SER A 74 12.46 -18.21 -3.89
C SER A 74 13.94 -18.16 -3.47
N GLN A 75 14.22 -18.23 -2.16
CA GLN A 75 15.57 -18.35 -1.60
C GLN A 75 16.23 -19.68 -2.00
N GLU A 76 15.51 -20.81 -1.93
CA GLU A 76 16.03 -22.13 -2.32
C GLU A 76 16.38 -22.22 -3.82
N ARG A 77 15.59 -21.56 -4.66
CA ARG A 77 15.88 -21.43 -6.10
C ARG A 77 17.10 -20.57 -6.40
N SER A 78 17.54 -19.75 -5.44
CA SER A 78 18.80 -19.00 -5.55
C SER A 78 19.97 -19.94 -5.26
N VAL A 79 20.57 -20.47 -6.32
CA VAL A 79 21.76 -21.34 -6.25
C VAL A 79 22.83 -20.64 -5.39
N LYS A 80 23.15 -21.25 -4.23
CA LYS A 80 24.10 -20.79 -3.21
C LYS A 80 23.73 -19.51 -2.43
N GLY A 81 22.47 -19.32 -2.02
CA GLY A 81 22.12 -18.39 -0.93
C GLY A 81 22.67 -16.97 -1.11
N THR A 82 22.86 -16.55 -2.37
CA THR A 82 23.43 -15.26 -2.69
C THR A 82 22.26 -14.36 -3.05
N ASP A 83 21.81 -13.54 -2.10
CA ASP A 83 20.79 -12.51 -2.31
C ASP A 83 21.28 -11.39 -3.27
N LYS A 84 22.48 -11.55 -3.81
CA LYS A 84 23.15 -10.64 -4.74
C LYS A 84 23.11 -11.20 -6.15
N ALA A 85 22.76 -10.35 -7.11
CA ALA A 85 22.88 -10.70 -8.51
C ALA A 85 24.36 -10.67 -8.93
N SER A 86 24.76 -11.55 -9.85
CA SER A 86 26.11 -11.52 -10.43
C SER A 86 26.36 -10.18 -11.13
N PRO A 87 27.54 -9.55 -10.98
CA PRO A 87 27.89 -8.32 -11.70
C PRO A 87 27.75 -8.44 -13.21
N GLU A 88 28.01 -9.62 -13.78
CA GLU A 88 27.84 -9.89 -15.21
C GLU A 88 26.36 -9.79 -15.62
N LEU A 89 25.46 -10.43 -14.88
CA LEU A 89 24.00 -10.36 -15.12
C LEU A 89 23.47 -8.93 -14.96
N LEU A 90 23.97 -8.19 -13.98
CA LEU A 90 23.61 -6.78 -13.78
C LEU A 90 24.03 -5.92 -14.98
N GLY A 91 25.25 -6.13 -15.49
CA GLY A 91 25.77 -5.46 -16.68
C GLY A 91 24.97 -5.81 -17.95
N SER A 92 24.73 -7.10 -18.19
CA SER A 92 23.93 -7.58 -19.33
C SER A 92 22.51 -7.03 -19.30
N PHE A 93 21.88 -6.96 -18.13
CA PHE A 93 20.53 -6.41 -17.99
C PHE A 93 20.48 -4.92 -18.31
N SER A 94 21.41 -4.12 -17.79
CA SER A 94 21.50 -2.70 -18.12
C SER A 94 21.76 -2.47 -19.61
N GLY A 95 22.63 -3.28 -20.22
CA GLY A 95 22.87 -3.24 -21.67
C GLY A 95 21.63 -3.60 -22.50
N ARG A 96 20.85 -4.58 -22.05
CA ARG A 96 19.58 -4.96 -22.70
C ARG A 96 18.57 -3.82 -22.66
N LEU A 97 18.40 -3.16 -21.50
CA LEU A 97 17.48 -2.03 -21.38
C LEU A 97 17.83 -0.87 -22.33
N LEU A 98 19.11 -0.69 -22.65
CA LEU A 98 19.56 0.30 -23.63
C LEU A 98 19.34 -0.14 -25.08
N ALA A 99 19.60 -1.42 -25.37
CA ALA A 99 19.48 -1.97 -26.71
C ALA A 99 18.02 -2.15 -27.14
N ASP A 100 17.16 -2.55 -26.21
CA ASP A 100 15.74 -2.81 -26.41
C ASP A 100 14.94 -2.24 -25.22
N PRO A 101 14.66 -0.92 -25.24
CA PRO A 101 13.94 -0.26 -24.16
C PRO A 101 12.52 -0.81 -24.02
N PRO A 102 12.09 -1.21 -22.82
CA PRO A 102 10.72 -1.64 -22.58
C PRO A 102 9.74 -0.52 -22.90
N LYS A 103 8.60 -0.89 -23.51
CA LYS A 103 7.54 0.03 -23.91
C LYS A 103 6.80 0.59 -22.71
N ASP A 104 6.63 -0.24 -21.69
CA ASP A 104 5.93 0.12 -20.48
C ASP A 104 6.51 -0.58 -19.24
N ARG A 105 5.97 -0.18 -18.09
CA ARG A 105 6.39 -0.68 -16.79
C ARG A 105 6.07 -2.17 -16.60
N GLU A 106 5.04 -2.70 -17.25
CA GLU A 106 4.69 -4.11 -17.12
C GLU A 106 5.69 -4.99 -17.86
N GLU A 107 6.12 -4.57 -19.05
CA GLU A 107 7.22 -5.21 -19.78
C GLU A 107 8.51 -5.20 -18.96
N LEU A 108 8.86 -4.08 -18.32
CA LEU A 108 10.00 -4.00 -17.39
C LEU A 108 9.88 -5.02 -16.23
N LYS A 109 8.69 -5.21 -15.67
CA LYS A 109 8.44 -6.17 -14.59
C LYS A 109 8.57 -7.62 -15.05
N VAL A 110 8.11 -7.93 -16.25
CA VAL A 110 8.28 -9.25 -16.86
C VAL A 110 9.77 -9.52 -17.07
N LEU A 111 10.49 -8.58 -17.69
CA LEU A 111 11.94 -8.65 -17.91
C LEU A 111 12.71 -8.87 -16.58
N LEU A 112 12.38 -8.12 -15.54
CA LEU A 112 12.99 -8.31 -14.22
C LEU A 112 12.73 -9.71 -13.64
N SER A 113 11.54 -10.26 -13.87
CA SER A 113 11.14 -11.55 -13.32
C SER A 113 11.74 -12.73 -14.08
N GLU A 114 12.04 -12.57 -15.36
CA GLU A 114 12.79 -13.54 -16.17
C GLU A 114 14.25 -13.66 -15.71
N HIS A 115 14.89 -12.53 -15.40
CA HIS A 115 16.33 -12.48 -15.11
C HIS A 115 16.65 -12.58 -13.62
N PHE A 116 15.76 -12.14 -12.75
CA PHE A 116 15.99 -12.06 -11.31
C PHE A 116 14.81 -12.66 -10.53
N PRO A 117 14.94 -13.87 -9.98
CA PRO A 117 13.87 -14.51 -9.22
C PRO A 117 13.59 -13.80 -7.89
N LEU A 118 14.60 -13.17 -7.28
CA LEU A 118 14.49 -12.54 -5.95
C LEU A 118 14.20 -11.04 -6.02
N GLY A 119 13.35 -10.56 -5.12
CA GLY A 119 13.08 -9.12 -4.96
C GLY A 119 14.35 -8.30 -4.67
N ALA A 120 15.29 -8.84 -3.88
CA ALA A 120 16.58 -8.21 -3.60
C ALA A 120 17.48 -8.09 -4.83
N GLN A 121 17.41 -9.07 -5.74
CA GLN A 121 18.15 -9.06 -7.00
C GLN A 121 17.52 -8.08 -8.00
N LYS A 122 16.18 -8.05 -8.09
CA LYS A 122 15.44 -7.04 -8.89
C LYS A 122 15.80 -5.62 -8.47
N GLU A 123 15.85 -5.37 -7.16
CA GLU A 123 16.25 -4.06 -6.62
C GLU A 123 17.68 -3.71 -7.03
N GLN A 124 18.63 -4.64 -6.93
CA GLN A 124 20.02 -4.42 -7.35
C GLN A 124 20.14 -4.16 -8.84
N ALA A 125 19.43 -4.91 -9.67
CA ALA A 125 19.38 -4.71 -11.11
C ALA A 125 18.89 -3.31 -11.47
N LEU A 126 17.80 -2.86 -10.84
CA LEU A 126 17.25 -1.53 -11.06
C LEU A 126 18.18 -0.41 -10.55
N ARG A 127 18.81 -0.58 -9.37
CA ARG A 127 19.80 0.38 -8.87
C ARG A 127 21.01 0.50 -9.80
N HIS A 128 21.52 -0.64 -10.27
CA HIS A 128 22.65 -0.68 -11.20
C HIS A 128 22.30 -0.05 -12.54
N SER A 129 21.16 -0.42 -13.13
CA SER A 129 20.68 0.17 -14.38
C SER A 129 20.43 1.66 -14.24
N TRP A 130 19.78 2.13 -13.18
CA TRP A 130 19.57 3.55 -12.95
C TRP A 130 20.90 4.33 -12.91
N ALA A 131 21.90 3.83 -12.19
CA ALA A 131 23.22 4.45 -12.11
C ALA A 131 23.97 4.48 -13.46
N LYS A 132 23.69 3.53 -14.36
CA LYS A 132 24.26 3.49 -15.72
C LYS A 132 23.51 4.39 -16.70
N LEU A 133 22.19 4.51 -16.53
CA LEU A 133 21.30 5.23 -17.44
C LEU A 133 21.29 6.73 -17.16
N GLN A 134 21.57 7.17 -15.93
CA GLN A 134 21.53 8.61 -15.55
C GLN A 134 22.52 9.48 -16.33
N ASP A 135 23.60 8.89 -16.84
CA ASP A 135 24.65 9.61 -17.57
C ASP A 135 24.38 9.63 -19.10
N ILE A 136 23.30 8.98 -19.56
CA ILE A 136 22.99 8.82 -20.99
C ILE A 136 21.91 9.84 -21.40
N PRO A 137 22.18 10.71 -22.39
CA PRO A 137 21.19 11.66 -22.89
C PRO A 137 20.05 10.94 -23.62
N ASP A 138 18.89 11.59 -23.72
CA ASP A 138 17.69 11.14 -24.45
C ASP A 138 17.02 9.85 -23.94
N GLN A 139 17.25 9.46 -22.68
CA GLN A 139 16.65 8.28 -22.04
C GLN A 139 15.69 8.62 -20.88
N GLU A 140 15.14 9.85 -20.85
CA GLU A 140 14.31 10.32 -19.73
C GLU A 140 13.11 9.43 -19.42
N LEU A 141 12.42 8.94 -20.44
CA LEU A 141 11.26 8.05 -20.28
C LEU A 141 11.65 6.70 -19.67
N LEU A 142 12.74 6.11 -20.13
CA LEU A 142 13.27 4.86 -19.58
C LEU A 142 13.75 5.06 -18.15
N LEU A 143 14.45 6.17 -17.87
CA LEU A 143 14.97 6.49 -16.56
C LEU A 143 13.84 6.71 -15.54
N ASP A 144 12.78 7.43 -15.92
CA ASP A 144 11.58 7.61 -15.09
C ASP A 144 10.89 6.26 -14.81
N MET A 145 10.77 5.39 -15.81
CA MET A 145 10.20 4.05 -15.65
C MET A 145 11.02 3.19 -14.67
N VAL A 146 12.34 3.14 -14.85
CA VAL A 146 13.26 2.43 -13.95
C VAL A 146 13.18 2.99 -12.53
N ARG A 147 13.10 4.32 -12.38
CA ARG A 147 12.98 4.98 -11.07
C ARG A 147 11.67 4.65 -10.36
N LYS A 148 10.54 4.65 -11.07
CA LYS A 148 9.22 4.26 -10.55
C LYS A 148 9.22 2.81 -10.10
N GLU A 149 9.74 1.91 -10.93
CA GLU A 149 9.81 0.49 -10.58
C GLU A 149 10.76 0.24 -9.42
N LEU A 150 11.92 0.90 -9.37
CA LEU A 150 12.84 0.79 -8.25
C LEU A 150 12.18 1.20 -6.93
N SER A 151 11.46 2.31 -6.94
CA SER A 151 10.74 2.81 -5.75
C SER A 151 9.70 1.79 -5.27
N PHE A 152 8.96 1.18 -6.21
CA PHE A 152 7.99 0.14 -5.89
C PHE A 152 8.65 -1.11 -5.29
N VAL A 153 9.72 -1.62 -5.93
CA VAL A 153 10.43 -2.83 -5.46
C VAL A 153 11.02 -2.61 -4.06
N ILE A 154 11.59 -1.43 -3.78
CA ILE A 154 12.09 -1.09 -2.44
C ILE A 154 10.97 -1.18 -1.39
N GLN A 155 9.79 -0.64 -1.69
CA GLN A 155 8.65 -0.68 -0.78
C GLN A 155 8.19 -2.11 -0.51
N ILE A 156 8.04 -2.92 -1.56
CA ILE A 156 7.64 -4.33 -1.42
C ILE A 156 8.69 -5.13 -0.63
N ASN A 157 9.98 -4.98 -0.97
CA ASN A 157 11.06 -5.65 -0.25
C ASN A 157 11.07 -5.27 1.23
N SER A 158 10.87 -3.98 1.55
CA SER A 158 10.77 -3.52 2.93
C SER A 158 9.55 -4.11 3.65
N MET A 159 8.39 -4.15 3.00
CA MET A 159 7.16 -4.72 3.56
C MET A 159 7.34 -6.21 3.86
N VAL A 160 7.88 -6.97 2.91
CA VAL A 160 8.17 -8.41 3.09
C VAL A 160 9.16 -8.61 4.23
N LYS A 161 10.27 -7.86 4.25
CA LYS A 161 11.27 -7.94 5.33
C LYS A 161 10.67 -7.66 6.70
N ASN A 162 9.84 -6.63 6.81
CA ASN A 162 9.14 -6.29 8.05
C ASN A 162 8.18 -7.40 8.47
N MET A 163 7.40 -7.93 7.54
CA MET A 163 6.47 -9.04 7.81
C MET A 163 7.22 -10.29 8.31
N LEU A 164 8.33 -10.65 7.67
CA LEU A 164 9.17 -11.77 8.10
C LEU A 164 9.76 -11.52 9.51
N THR A 165 10.24 -10.31 9.76
CA THR A 165 10.90 -9.94 11.03
C THR A 165 9.91 -9.82 12.19
N TYR A 166 8.71 -9.31 11.96
CA TYR A 166 7.75 -8.95 13.02
C TYR A 166 6.51 -9.85 13.08
N SER A 167 6.38 -10.86 12.21
CA SER A 167 5.22 -11.77 12.23
C SER A 167 4.97 -12.48 13.57
N HIS A 168 5.99 -12.62 14.43
CA HIS A 168 5.87 -13.24 15.76
C HIS A 168 5.62 -12.21 16.89
N LYS A 169 5.66 -10.90 16.61
CA LYS A 169 5.42 -9.84 17.61
C LYS A 169 3.95 -9.38 17.66
N LEU A 170 3.05 -10.07 16.97
CA LEU A 170 1.59 -9.88 17.06
C LEU A 170 0.98 -10.59 18.28
N GLU A 171 1.80 -11.03 19.24
CA GLU A 171 1.34 -11.40 20.58
C GLU A 171 0.85 -10.12 21.30
N LEU A 172 -0.45 -9.87 21.20
CA LEU A 172 -1.16 -8.86 21.99
C LEU A 172 -1.03 -9.23 23.48
N SER A 173 -0.28 -8.41 24.24
CA SER A 173 -0.37 -8.36 25.70
C SER A 173 -1.66 -7.70 26.17
#